data_AF-A0A1I4YHM3-F1
#
_entry.id   AF-A0A1I4YHM3-F1
#
_cell.length_a   1.000
_cell.length_b   1.000
_cell.length_c   1.000
_cell.angle_alpha   90.00
_cell.angle_beta   90.00
_cell.angle_gamma   90.00
#
_symmetry.space_group_name_H-M   'P 1'
#
loop_
_entity.id
_entity.type
_entity.pdbx_description
1 polymer ?
#
loop_
_entity_poly.entity_id
_entity_poly.type
_entity_poly.pdbx_seq_one_letter_code
_entity_poly.pdbx_strand_id
1 'polypeptide(L)' 'MTRGHVVFITLLGVTVFLGLDFANSAPLNPYTAPPLFSLGSGLAATGAHCAAPPPAQ' A
#
# COMPACT_ATOMS: atom_id res chain seq x y z
N MET A 1 29.27 -4.31 19.67
CA MET A 1 28.01 -4.67 18.99
C MET A 1 27.48 -5.96 19.59
N THR A 2 26.44 -5.91 20.42
CA THR A 2 25.76 -7.12 20.93
C THR A 2 24.46 -7.35 20.14
N ARG A 3 23.86 -8.54 20.25
CA ARG A 3 22.58 -8.84 19.58
C ARG A 3 21.49 -7.79 19.88
N GLY A 4 21.46 -7.27 21.10
CA GLY A 4 20.52 -6.23 21.51
C GLY A 4 20.70 -4.90 20.75
N HIS A 5 21.94 -4.49 20.46
CA HIS A 5 22.20 -3.27 19.68
C HIS A 5 21.73 -3.42 18.24
N VAL A 6 21.95 -4.59 17.63
CA VAL A 6 21.51 -4.87 16.27
C VAL A 6 19.98 -4.84 16.19
N VAL A 7 19.28 -5.54 17.09
CA VAL A 7 17.81 -5.53 17.15
C VAL A 7 17.28 -4.11 17.31
N PHE A 8 17.85 -3.33 18.24
CA PHE A 8 17.42 -1.95 18.47
C PHE A 8 17.57 -1.08 17.21
N ILE A 9 18.73 -1.14 16.55
CA ILE A 9 18.99 -0.36 15.33
C ILE A 9 18.05 -0.79 14.20
N THR A 10 17.81 -2.10 14.04
CA THR A 10 16.88 -2.60 13.02
C THR A 10 15.45 -2.09 13.29
N LEU A 11 14.96 -2.18 14.53
CA LEU A 11 13.63 -1.69 14.89
C LEU A 11 13.51 -0.18 14.70
N LEU A 12 14.54 0.58 15.06
CA LEU A 12 14.59 2.02 14.83
C LEU A 12 14.51 2.33 13.33
N GLY A 13 15.32 1.65 12.51
CA GLY A 13 15.31 1.83 11.06
C GLY A 13 13.95 1.53 10.42
N VAL A 14 13.32 0.41 10.81
CA VAL A 14 11.97 0.04 10.35
C VAL A 14 10.95 1.10 10.75
N THR A 15 10.99 1.56 12.00
CA THR A 15 10.07 2.58 12.50
C THR A 15 10.20 3.90 11.74
N VAL A 16 11.44 4.34 11.50
CA VAL A 16 11.71 5.56 10.71
C VAL A 16 11.21 5.40 9.28
N PHE A 17 11.46 4.25 8.65
CA PHE A 17 11.01 3.97 7.29
C PHE A 17 9.49 4.02 7.18
N LEU A 18 8.76 3.34 8.08
CA LEU A 18 7.29 3.37 8.10
C LEU A 18 6.75 4.77 8.37
N GLY A 19 7.38 5.54 9.27
CA GLY A 19 6.96 6.91 9.55
C GLY A 19 7.09 7.82 8.33
N LEU A 20 8.19 7.69 7.59
CA LEU A 20 8.40 8.42 6.34
C LEU A 20 7.44 7.98 5.24
N ASP A 21 7.21 6.68 5.07
CA ASP A 21 6.23 6.15 4.11
C ASP A 21 4.83 6.71 4.41
N PHE A 22 4.37 6.62 5.66
CA PHE A 22 3.05 7.10 6.05
C PHE A 22 2.88 8.62 5.87
N ALA A 23 3.93 9.41 6.14
CA ALA A 23 3.88 10.86 6.02
C ALA A 23 3.86 11.36 4.57
N ASN A 24 4.39 10.58 3.62
CA ASN A 24 4.56 11.00 2.23
C ASN A 24 3.67 10.25 1.23
N SER A 25 3.10 9.12 1.60
CA SER A 25 2.25 8.32 0.72
C SER A 25 0.85 8.93 0.61
N ALA A 26 0.33 8.98 -0.63
CA ALA A 26 -1.07 9.32 -0.87
C ALA A 26 -1.99 8.21 -0.34
N PRO A 27 -3.24 8.52 0.03
CA PRO A 27 -4.23 7.50 0.38
C PRO A 27 -4.35 6.46 -0.72
N LEU A 28 -4.40 5.18 -0.34
CA LEU A 28 -4.51 4.09 -1.30
C LEU A 28 -5.84 4.21 -2.07
N ASN A 29 -5.74 4.37 -3.39
CA ASN A 29 -6.90 4.36 -4.27
C ASN A 29 -7.19 2.91 -4.71
N PRO A 30 -8.27 2.27 -4.24
CA PRO A 30 -8.57 0.87 -4.56
C PRO A 30 -8.95 0.64 -6.03
N TYR A 31 -9.26 1.70 -6.79
CA TYR A 31 -9.61 1.60 -8.21
C TYR A 31 -8.39 1.58 -9.13
N THR A 32 -7.26 2.13 -8.67
CA THR A 32 -6.02 2.19 -9.44
C THR A 32 -4.93 1.28 -8.84
N ALA A 33 -5.07 0.88 -7.58
CA ALA A 33 -4.15 -0.02 -6.94
C ALA A 33 -4.33 -1.46 -7.46
N PRO A 34 -3.24 -2.22 -7.65
CA PRO A 34 -3.32 -3.65 -7.88
C PRO A 34 -4.04 -4.35 -6.72
N PRO A 35 -4.79 -5.44 -6.99
CA PRO A 35 -5.47 -6.19 -5.94
C PRO A 35 -4.46 -6.78 -4.95
N LEU A 36 -4.70 -6.60 -3.64
CA LEU A 36 -3.88 -7.14 -2.54
C LEU A 36 -3.72 -8.67 -2.63
N PHE A 37 -4.76 -9.35 -3.13
CA PHE A 37 -4.75 -10.79 -3.37
C PHE A 37 -5.24 -11.07 -4.79
N SER A 38 -4.36 -11.67 -5.60
CA SER A 38 -4.64 -12.10 -6.98
C SER A 38 -5.16 -13.53 -6.99
N LEU A 39 -6.34 -13.77 -6.42
CA LEU A 39 -7.01 -15.09 -6.46
C LEU A 39 -7.67 -15.38 -7.83
N GLY A 40 -7.38 -14.55 -8.85
CA GLY A 40 -7.92 -14.56 -10.21
C GLY A 40 -7.02 -13.78 -11.18
N SER A 41 -7.58 -13.17 -12.23
CA SER A 41 -6.84 -12.54 -13.35
C SER A 41 -5.91 -11.36 -13.01
N GLY A 42 -5.79 -10.96 -11.74
CA GLY A 42 -4.98 -9.81 -11.32
C GLY A 42 -5.49 -8.46 -11.83
N LEU A 43 -6.63 -8.42 -12.54
CA LEU A 43 -7.27 -7.19 -12.97
C LEU A 43 -7.79 -6.43 -11.75
N ALA A 44 -7.52 -5.13 -11.72
CA ALA A 44 -8.18 -4.21 -10.80
C ALA A 44 -9.71 -4.36 -10.97
N ALA A 45 -10.46 -4.18 -9.88
CA ALA A 45 -11.91 -4.20 -9.92
C ALA A 45 -12.40 -3.02 -10.78
N THR A 46 -12.49 -3.24 -12.10
CA THR A 46 -13.33 -2.43 -12.95
C THR A 46 -14.74 -2.75 -12.47
N GLY A 47 -15.41 -1.78 -11.86
CA GLY A 47 -16.80 -1.98 -11.44
C GLY A 47 -17.54 -2.67 -12.58
N ALA A 48 -18.32 -3.72 -12.28
CA ALA A 48 -19.21 -4.32 -13.28
C ALA A 48 -19.91 -3.20 -14.05
N HIS A 49 -20.27 -3.38 -15.32
CA HIS A 49 -20.71 -2.31 -16.24
C HIS A 49 -21.70 -1.27 -15.64
N CYS A 50 -22.47 -1.63 -14.61
CA CYS A 50 -23.41 -0.77 -13.86
C CYS A 50 -22.82 0.03 -12.68
N ALA A 51 -21.55 -0.15 -12.32
CA ALA A 51 -20.86 0.49 -11.18
C ALA A 51 -19.68 1.38 -11.61
N ALA A 52 -19.50 1.60 -12.92
CA ALA A 52 -18.51 2.54 -13.42
C ALA A 52 -18.95 3.98 -13.04
N PRO A 53 -18.10 4.76 -12.36
CA PRO A 53 -18.41 6.16 -12.09
C PRO A 53 -18.55 6.92 -13.42
N PRO A 54 -19.50 7.87 -13.51
CA PRO A 54 -19.72 8.64 -14.74
C PRO A 54 -18.44 9.40 -15.13
N PRO A 55 -18.17 9.57 -16.43
CA PRO A 55 -17.02 10.33 -16.88
C PRO A 55 -17.09 11.76 -16.32
N ALA A 56 -15.95 12.27 -15.86
CA ALA A 56 -15.83 13.65 -15.41
C ALA A 56 -16.19 14.58 -16.59
N GLN A 57 -17.14 15.48 -16.35
CA GLN A 57 -17.52 16.56 -17.26
C GLN A 57 -16.49 17.68 -17.21
#